data_AF-A0A7W8SS90-F1
#
_entry.id   AF-A0A7W8SS90-F1
#
_cell.length_a   1.000
_cell.length_b   1.000
_cell.length_c   1.000
_cell.angle_alpha   90.00
_cell.angle_beta   90.00
_cell.angle_gamma   90.00
#
_symmetry.space_group_name_H-M   'P 1'
#
loop_
_entity.id
_entity.type
_entity.pdbx_description
1 polymer ?
#
loop_
_entity_poly.entity_id
_entity_poly.type
_entity_poly.pdbx_seq_one_letter_code
_entity_poly.pdbx_strand_id
1 'polypeptide(L)'
;MSYSAKQGDEAGFYYNHYFRQNVDYTRIHFIRAGYEYSIFRNYDATESQVSNYGVAVSKNGGDERQIKCQSQVIDNMSRILKHLRCDESSALGCS
;
A
#
# COMPACT_ATOMS: atom_id res chain seq x y z
N MET A 1 19.56 0.21 14.91
CA MET A 1 18.31 0.99 15.01
C MET A 1 17.14 0.03 14.81
N SER A 2 16.42 -0.32 15.86
CA SER A 2 15.26 -1.22 15.80
C SER A 2 13.99 -0.37 15.86
N TYR A 3 13.25 -0.32 14.76
CA TYR A 3 11.90 0.22 14.76
C TYR A 3 10.96 -0.84 15.32
N SER A 4 10.47 -0.63 16.55
CA SER A 4 9.40 -1.42 17.15
C SER A 4 8.14 -0.58 17.15
N ALA A 5 7.31 -0.75 16.12
CA ALA A 5 5.94 -0.26 16.15
C ALA A 5 5.15 -1.26 17.00
N LYS A 6 4.90 -0.93 18.28
CA LYS A 6 3.97 -1.70 19.09
C LYS A 6 2.61 -1.69 18.38
N GLN A 7 2.16 -2.86 17.93
CA GLN A 7 0.79 -3.08 17.48
C GLN A 7 -0.12 -2.96 18.69
N GLY A 8 -0.58 -1.73 18.94
CA GLY A 8 -1.80 -1.45 19.69
C GLY A 8 -2.90 -1.16 18.68
N ASP A 9 -4.10 -1.60 19.01
CA ASP A 9 -5.30 -1.54 18.17
C ASP A 9 -5.44 -0.13 17.54
N GLU A 10 -5.54 -0.08 16.20
CA GLU A 10 -5.58 1.09 15.29
C GLU A 10 -4.26 1.77 14.82
N ALA A 11 -3.07 1.38 15.30
CA ALA A 11 -1.81 2.11 14.97
C ALA A 11 -0.70 1.28 14.28
N GLY A 12 -1.07 0.39 13.36
CA GLY A 12 -0.13 -0.51 12.66
C GLY A 12 0.04 -0.23 11.16
N PHE A 13 1.10 -0.81 10.58
CA PHE A 13 1.22 -0.97 9.13
C PHE A 13 0.65 -2.33 8.74
N TYR A 14 -0.20 -2.31 7.72
CA TYR A 14 -0.77 -3.51 7.12
C TYR A 14 -0.46 -3.54 5.64
N TYR A 15 -0.56 -4.72 5.04
CA TYR A 15 -0.41 -4.86 3.61
C TYR A 15 -1.58 -5.57 2.96
N ASN A 16 -1.71 -5.29 1.66
CA ASN A 16 -2.55 -6.02 0.74
C ASN A 16 -1.77 -6.30 -0.54
N HIS A 17 -2.03 -7.45 -1.13
CA HIS A 17 -1.47 -7.83 -2.40
C HIS A 17 -2.54 -8.55 -3.21
N TYR A 18 -2.89 -7.99 -4.36
CA TYR A 18 -3.83 -8.56 -5.30
C TYR A 18 -3.08 -8.90 -6.58
N PHE A 19 -3.12 -10.16 -6.97
CA PHE A 19 -2.46 -10.64 -8.17
C PHE A 19 -3.41 -11.46 -9.05
N ARG A 20 -3.47 -11.11 -10.33
CA ARG A 20 -4.07 -11.93 -11.39
C ARG A 20 -3.32 -11.73 -12.70
N GLN A 21 -3.71 -12.44 -13.75
CA GLN A 21 -3.15 -12.21 -15.08
C GLN A 21 -3.26 -10.72 -15.46
N ASN A 22 -2.12 -10.11 -15.81
CA ASN A 22 -1.96 -8.71 -16.20
C ASN A 22 -2.24 -7.64 -15.12
N VAL A 23 -2.43 -8.03 -13.85
CA VAL A 23 -2.66 -7.09 -12.74
C VAL A 23 -1.88 -7.52 -11.49
N ASP A 24 -1.11 -6.60 -10.91
CA ASP A 24 -0.37 -6.76 -9.65
C ASP A 24 -0.49 -5.46 -8.84
N TYR A 25 -1.29 -5.50 -7.78
CA TYR A 25 -1.47 -4.37 -6.87
C TYR A 25 -0.90 -4.72 -5.51
N THR A 26 0.08 -3.95 -5.06
CA THR A 26 0.61 -4.00 -3.70
C THR A 26 0.27 -2.71 -2.99
N ARG A 27 -0.32 -2.80 -1.79
CA ARG A 27 -0.51 -1.63 -0.91
C ARG A 27 0.06 -1.90 0.48
N ILE A 28 0.68 -0.87 1.06
CA ILE A 28 0.98 -0.80 2.50
C ILE A 28 0.18 0.36 3.05
N HIS A 29 -0.72 0.09 3.98
CA HIS A 29 -1.59 1.10 4.56
C HIS A 29 -1.33 1.31 6.05
N PHE A 30 -1.59 2.53 6.49
CA PHE A 30 -1.49 2.94 7.89
C PHE A 30 -2.29 4.22 8.13
N ILE A 31 -2.71 4.44 9.37
CA ILE A 31 -3.41 5.65 9.78
C ILE A 31 -2.45 6.53 10.57
N ARG A 32 -2.44 7.83 10.27
CA ARG A 32 -1.68 8.82 11.04
C ARG A 32 -2.40 10.16 11.08
N ALA A 33 -2.58 10.70 12.28
CA ALA A 33 -3.21 12.00 12.50
C ALA A 33 -4.61 12.15 11.85
N GLY A 34 -5.39 11.07 11.85
CA GLY A 34 -6.73 11.03 11.25
C GLY A 34 -6.75 10.96 9.72
N TYR A 35 -5.60 10.70 9.09
CA TYR A 35 -5.51 10.43 7.65
C TYR A 35 -5.15 8.97 7.43
N GLU A 36 -5.75 8.38 6.41
CA GLU A 36 -5.44 7.05 5.90
C GLU A 36 -4.43 7.20 4.76
N TYR A 37 -3.30 6.53 4.89
CA TYR A 37 -2.24 6.53 3.89
C TYR A 37 -2.13 5.14 3.27
N SER A 38 -1.86 5.09 1.97
CA SER A 38 -1.55 3.87 1.25
C SER A 38 -0.37 4.09 0.31
N ILE A 39 0.77 3.48 0.62
CA ILE A 39 1.90 3.39 -0.32
C ILE A 39 1.54 2.30 -1.31
N PHE A 40 1.54 2.61 -2.60
CA PHE A 40 1.12 1.66 -3.63
C PHE A 40 2.19 1.40 -4.69
N ARG A 41 2.16 0.17 -5.18
CA ARG A 41 2.68 -0.24 -6.49
C ARG A 41 1.53 -0.88 -7.25
N ASN A 42 1.13 -0.28 -8.36
CA ASN A 42 0.06 -0.79 -9.19
C ASN A 42 0.57 -1.10 -10.59
N TYR A 43 0.37 -2.32 -11.04
CA TYR A 43 0.54 -2.73 -12.42
C TYR A 43 -0.83 -3.19 -12.94
N ASP A 44 -1.29 -2.59 -14.03
CA ASP A 44 -2.46 -3.04 -14.79
C ASP A 44 -2.16 -2.82 -16.27
N ALA A 45 -1.95 -3.91 -17.01
CA ALA A 45 -1.57 -3.84 -18.41
C ALA A 45 -2.67 -3.24 -19.31
N THR A 46 -3.92 -3.14 -18.81
CA THR A 46 -5.02 -2.49 -19.53
C THR A 46 -4.94 -0.97 -19.45
N GLU A 47 -4.28 -0.43 -18.42
CA GLU A 47 -4.02 1.00 -18.26
C GLU A 47 -2.64 1.41 -18.76
N SER A 48 -1.60 0.62 -18.42
CA SER A 48 -0.21 0.93 -18.72
C SER A 48 0.68 -0.31 -18.65
N GLN A 49 1.67 -0.42 -19.54
CA GLN A 49 2.67 -1.49 -19.47
C GLN A 49 3.75 -1.26 -18.41
N VAL A 50 3.73 -0.12 -17.71
CA VAL A 50 4.66 0.19 -16.61
C VAL A 50 3.91 0.33 -15.30
N SER A 51 4.51 -0.17 -14.22
CA SER A 51 3.96 -0.02 -12.87
C SER A 51 3.96 1.44 -12.43
N ASN A 52 2.87 1.84 -11.80
CA ASN A 52 2.69 3.13 -11.16
C ASN A 52 2.97 3.02 -9.66
N TYR A 53 3.62 4.04 -9.10
CA TYR A 53 3.99 4.08 -7.69
C TYR A 53 3.59 5.41 -7.08
N GLY A 54 3.31 5.41 -5.79
CA GLY A 54 3.00 6.64 -5.08
C GLY A 54 2.41 6.43 -3.71
N VAL A 55 1.83 7.50 -3.20
CA VAL A 55 1.08 7.53 -1.94
C VAL A 55 -0.33 8.01 -2.22
N ALA A 56 -1.31 7.21 -1.84
CA ALA A 56 -2.70 7.59 -1.75
C ALA A 56 -3.00 8.10 -0.34
N VAL A 57 -3.75 9.18 -0.22
CA VAL A 57 -4.17 9.77 1.06
C VAL A 57 -5.66 10.07 1.02
N SER A 58 -6.37 9.66 2.07
CA SER A 58 -7.77 10.02 2.32
C SER A 58 -7.94 10.45 3.78
N LYS A 59 -9.11 11.02 4.09
CA LYS A 59 -9.50 11.39 5.45
C LYS A 59 -10.88 10.81 5.75
N ASN A 60 -10.97 9.95 6.77
CA ASN A 60 -12.21 9.33 7.24
C ASN A 60 -13.02 8.67 6.11
N GLY A 61 -12.38 7.85 5.26
CA GLY A 61 -13.04 7.21 4.11
C GLY A 61 -13.58 8.17 3.04
N GLY A 62 -13.21 9.45 3.08
CA GLY A 62 -13.53 10.43 2.04
C GLY A 62 -12.68 10.26 0.78
N ASP A 63 -12.75 11.25 -0.11
CA ASP A 63 -12.01 11.28 -1.37
C ASP A 63 -10.52 10.91 -1.22
N GLU A 64 -10.08 9.92 -2.00
CA GLU A 64 -8.68 9.58 -2.16
C GLU A 64 -7.98 10.62 -3.06
N ARG A 65 -6.78 11.06 -2.66
CA ARG A 65 -5.86 11.85 -3.48
C ARG A 65 -4.57 11.08 -3.65
N GLN A 66 -4.12 10.93 -4.89
CA GLN A 66 -2.90 10.20 -5.22
C GLN A 66 -1.77 11.17 -5.54
N ILE A 67 -0.63 10.92 -4.90
CA ILE A 67 0.64 11.61 -5.14
C ILE A 67 1.57 10.59 -5.79
N LYS A 68 1.74 10.69 -7.12
CA LYS A 68 2.58 9.77 -7.90
C LYS A 68 4.07 10.08 -7.70
N CYS A 69 4.90 9.05 -7.69
CA CYS A 69 6.35 9.20 -7.74
C CYS A 69 6.76 9.86 -9.07
N GLN A 70 7.61 10.89 -9.02
CA GLN A 70 8.03 11.66 -10.21
C GLN A 70 9.42 11.28 -10.74
N SER A 71 10.17 10.47 -10.00
CA SER A 71 11.57 10.12 -10.28
C SER A 71 11.79 8.61 -10.24
N GLN A 72 13.04 8.17 -10.36
CA GLN A 72 13.42 6.76 -10.29
C GLN A 72 12.95 6.13 -8.97
N VAL A 73 12.13 5.09 -9.09
CA VAL A 73 11.60 4.34 -7.94
C VAL A 73 12.53 3.19 -7.60
N ILE A 74 12.95 3.11 -6.33
CA ILE A 74 13.60 1.92 -5.77
C ILE A 74 12.55 1.17 -4.97
N ASP A 75 11.98 0.12 -5.57
CA ASP A 75 10.98 -0.72 -4.91
C ASP A 75 11.65 -1.80 -4.05
N ASN A 76 11.46 -1.70 -2.74
CA ASN A 76 11.84 -2.73 -1.76
C ASN A 76 10.62 -3.22 -0.95
N MET A 77 9.40 -2.97 -1.40
CA MET A 77 8.18 -3.25 -0.63
C MET A 77 8.11 -4.74 -0.25
N SER A 78 8.43 -5.64 -1.17
CA SER A 78 8.43 -7.11 -0.94
C SER A 78 9.27 -7.55 0.26
N ARG A 79 10.36 -6.83 0.57
CA ARG A 79 11.21 -7.12 1.73
C ARG A 79 10.53 -6.78 3.05
N ILE A 80 9.61 -5.83 3.04
CA ILE A 80 8.89 -5.33 4.21
C ILE A 80 7.56 -6.08 4.37
N LEU A 81 6.87 -6.46 3.28
CA LEU A 81 5.57 -7.13 3.33
C LEU A 81 5.56 -8.36 4.25
N LYS A 82 6.63 -9.15 4.23
CA LYS A 82 6.79 -10.35 5.09
C LYS A 82 6.81 -10.06 6.60
N HIS A 83 6.94 -8.79 6.99
CA HIS A 83 6.93 -8.33 8.38
C HIS A 83 5.64 -7.59 8.74
N LEU A 84 4.74 -7.37 7.78
CA LEU A 84 3.48 -6.69 7.96
C LEU A 84 2.35 -7.70 8.10
N ARG A 85 1.30 -7.32 8.82
CA ARG A 85 0.09 -8.13 8.88
C ARG A 85 -0.72 -7.88 7.60
N CYS A 86 -1.26 -8.95 7.05
CA CYS A 86 -2.28 -8.83 6.02
C CYS A 86 -3.52 -8.16 6.61
N ASP A 87 -4.16 -7.27 5.86
CA ASP A 87 -5.53 -6.85 6.12
C ASP A 87 -6.50 -7.69 5.30
N GLU A 88 -7.07 -8.71 5.93
CA GLU A 88 -8.01 -9.64 5.31
C GLU A 88 -9.39 -9.00 5.04
N SER A 89 -9.69 -7.85 5.64
CA SER A 89 -10.96 -7.14 5.44
C SER A 89 -10.98 -6.31 4.15
N SER A 90 -9.81 -6.00 3.60
CA SER A 90 -9.64 -5.28 2.34
C SER A 90 -10.12 -6.09 1.14
N ALA A 91 -10.81 -5.42 0.21
CA ALA A 91 -11.25 -6.03 -1.05
C ALA A 91 -10.09 -6.55 -1.93
N LEU A 92 -8.86 -6.08 -1.71
CA LEU A 92 -7.67 -6.55 -2.43
C LEU A 92 -7.16 -7.90 -1.92
N GLY A 93 -7.46 -8.27 -0.67
CA GLY A 93 -6.90 -9.47 -0.04
C GLY A 93 -5.36 -9.42 0.05
N CYS A 94 -4.75 -10.61 0.15
CA CYS A 94 -3.30 -10.77 0.39
C CYS A 94 -2.72 -12.01 -0.30
N SER A 95 -3.03 -12.18 -1.60
CA SER A 95 -2.54 -13.28 -2.45
C SER A 95 -1.02 -13.33 -2.60
#